data_AF-A0AAD8IV99-F1
#
_entry.id   AF-A0AAD8IV99-F1
#
_cell.length_a   1.000
_cell.length_b   1.000
_cell.length_c   1.000
_cell.angle_alpha   90.00
_cell.angle_beta   90.00
_cell.angle_gamma   90.00
#
_symmetry.space_group_name_H-M   'P 1'
#
loop_
_entity.id
_entity.type
_entity.pdbx_description
1 polymer ?
#
loop_
_entity_poly.entity_id
_entity_poly.type
_entity_poly.pdbx_seq_one_letter_code
_entity_poly.pdbx_strand_id
1 'polypeptide(L)'
;MDHPSGIVPTIQNIVSTVNLDCDLDLKRIALSARNAEYNPRRFAAVIMRIKDPKTTALIFSSGKLVITGAKSEERSKVVARRFARIIEKIGYTVRFKEFKIQNMVGSCDLKFPA
;
A
#
# COMPACT_ATOMS: atom_id res chain seq x y z
N MET A 1 28.47 6.38 3.79
CA MET A 1 27.92 7.74 3.91
C MET A 1 27.84 8.04 5.38
N ASP A 2 28.77 8.83 5.90
CA ASP A 2 28.76 9.21 7.30
C ASP A 2 27.74 10.32 7.51
N HIS A 3 26.72 10.05 8.32
CA HIS A 3 25.77 11.07 8.73
C HIS A 3 26.42 11.88 9.86
N PRO A 4 26.44 13.23 9.80
CA PRO A 4 27.23 14.06 10.74
C PRO A 4 26.92 13.82 12.23
N SER A 5 25.70 13.36 12.57
CA SER A 5 25.30 13.03 13.94
C SER A 5 25.62 11.60 14.37
N GLY A 6 26.07 10.74 13.46
CA GLY A 6 26.21 9.28 13.70
C GLY A 6 24.88 8.53 13.83
N ILE A 7 23.72 9.21 13.70
CA ILE A 7 22.39 8.62 13.89
C ILE A 7 21.69 8.50 12.53
N VAL A 8 21.35 7.28 12.12
CA VAL A 8 20.54 7.07 10.90
C VAL A 8 19.08 6.81 11.30
N PRO A 9 18.12 7.66 10.91
CA PRO A 9 16.70 7.42 11.16
C PRO A 9 16.23 6.11 10.53
N THR A 10 15.38 5.37 11.24
CA THR A 10 14.77 4.14 10.74
C THR A 10 13.43 4.44 10.09
N ILE A 11 13.21 3.92 8.88
CA ILE A 11 11.91 4.01 8.20
C ILE A 11 10.90 3.10 8.92
N GLN A 12 9.80 3.70 9.38
CA GLN A 12 8.72 3.00 10.06
C GLN A 12 7.55 2.66 9.14
N ASN A 13 7.27 3.54 8.16
CA ASN A 13 6.17 3.33 7.24
C ASN A 13 6.40 4.07 5.92
N ILE A 14 5.94 3.47 4.84
CA ILE A 14 5.86 4.07 3.52
C ILE A 14 4.42 4.01 3.03
N VAL A 15 3.98 5.14 2.48
CA VAL A 15 2.72 5.25 1.75
C VAL A 15 3.06 5.38 0.28
N SER A 16 2.53 4.49 -0.55
CA SER A 16 2.71 4.54 -2.00
C SER A 16 1.39 4.43 -2.73
N THR A 17 1.30 4.95 -3.94
CA THR A 17 0.15 4.77 -4.82
C THR A 17 0.56 4.11 -6.11
N VAL A 18 -0.39 3.44 -6.75
CA VAL A 18 -0.26 2.98 -8.14
C VAL A 18 -1.63 3.07 -8.80
N ASN A 19 -1.65 3.29 -10.12
CA ASN A 19 -2.84 3.27 -10.94
C ASN A 19 -2.90 1.93 -11.71
N LEU A 20 -4.01 1.19 -11.56
CA LEU A 20 -4.27 -0.06 -12.29
C LEU A 20 -4.86 0.17 -13.69
N ASP A 21 -5.24 1.41 -14.01
CA ASP A 21 -5.69 1.87 -15.32
C ASP A 21 -6.86 1.05 -15.90
N CYS A 22 -7.80 0.73 -15.01
CA CYS A 22 -9.08 0.07 -15.28
C CYS A 22 -10.09 0.41 -14.18
N ASP A 23 -11.38 0.40 -14.53
CA ASP A 23 -12.46 0.54 -13.56
C ASP A 23 -12.70 -0.77 -12.79
N LEU A 24 -12.96 -0.63 -11.50
CA LEU A 24 -13.07 -1.74 -10.56
C LEU A 24 -14.45 -1.77 -9.90
N ASP A 25 -15.12 -2.92 -9.99
CA ASP A 25 -16.30 -3.20 -9.17
C ASP A 25 -15.86 -3.63 -7.76
N LEU A 26 -15.95 -2.67 -6.84
CA LEU A 26 -15.56 -2.85 -5.44
C LEU A 26 -16.37 -3.94 -4.72
N LYS A 27 -17.64 -4.14 -5.08
CA LYS A 27 -18.47 -5.20 -4.49
C LYS A 27 -17.95 -6.56 -4.92
N ARG A 28 -17.68 -6.72 -6.22
CA ARG A 28 -17.12 -7.97 -6.76
C ARG A 28 -15.76 -8.29 -6.15
N ILE A 29 -14.88 -7.30 -5.99
CA ILE A 29 -13.58 -7.51 -5.34
C ILE A 29 -13.75 -7.96 -3.89
N ALA A 30 -14.62 -7.28 -3.13
CA ALA A 30 -14.86 -7.62 -1.73
C ALA A 30 -15.45 -9.03 -1.55
N LEU A 31 -16.35 -9.46 -2.44
CA LEU A 31 -16.92 -10.81 -2.42
C LEU A 31 -15.91 -11.89 -2.85
N SER A 32 -14.96 -11.54 -3.72
CA SER A 32 -13.99 -12.51 -4.29
C SER A 32 -12.74 -12.68 -3.43
N ALA A 33 -12.37 -11.67 -2.64
CA ALA A 33 -11.13 -11.67 -1.86
C ALA A 33 -11.39 -11.90 -0.37
N ARG A 34 -10.83 -12.99 0.18
CA ARG A 34 -11.04 -13.39 1.60
C ARG A 34 -10.55 -12.36 2.63
N ASN A 35 -9.58 -11.52 2.27
CA ASN A 35 -8.99 -10.51 3.16
C ASN A 35 -9.37 -9.09 2.73
N ALA A 36 -10.58 -8.90 2.22
CA ALA A 36 -11.11 -7.62 1.79
C ALA A 36 -12.32 -7.21 2.65
N GLU A 37 -12.32 -5.96 3.10
CA GLU A 37 -13.42 -5.34 3.83
C GLU A 37 -13.98 -4.19 2.99
N TYR A 38 -15.29 -4.15 2.80
CA TYR A 38 -15.95 -3.07 2.06
C TYR A 38 -17.27 -2.68 2.70
N ASN A 39 -17.37 -1.42 3.11
CA ASN A 39 -18.60 -0.81 3.57
C ASN A 39 -18.73 0.58 2.92
N PRO A 40 -19.46 0.73 1.80
CA PRO A 40 -19.56 1.98 1.07
C PRO A 40 -20.19 3.12 1.87
N ARG A 41 -20.98 2.82 2.92
CA ARG A 41 -21.54 3.85 3.80
C ARG A 41 -20.48 4.44 4.74
N ARG A 42 -19.41 3.70 5.01
CA ARG A 42 -18.31 4.11 5.90
C ARG A 42 -17.13 4.68 5.12
N PHE A 43 -16.75 4.04 4.01
CA PHE A 43 -15.58 4.41 3.24
C PHE A 43 -15.71 3.98 1.77
N ALA A 44 -15.26 4.84 0.85
CA ALA A 44 -15.45 4.67 -0.59
C ALA A 44 -14.51 3.65 -1.26
N ALA A 45 -13.62 2.99 -0.49
CA ALA A 45 -12.63 2.04 -1.01
C ALA A 45 -12.72 0.70 -0.29
N VAL A 46 -12.32 -0.36 -1.01
CA VAL A 46 -12.11 -1.68 -0.41
C VAL A 46 -10.79 -1.66 0.36
N ILE A 47 -10.81 -2.14 1.60
CA ILE A 47 -9.63 -2.31 2.42
C ILE A 47 -9.17 -3.76 2.28
N MET A 48 -8.01 -3.99 1.67
CA MET A 48 -7.44 -5.32 1.50
C MET A 48 -6.14 -5.46 2.30
N ARG A 49 -5.95 -6.59 2.99
CA ARG A 49 -4.77 -6.80 3.86
C ARG A 49 -3.97 -8.04 3.46
N ILE A 50 -2.65 -7.92 3.50
CA ILE A 50 -1.70 -9.02 3.43
C ILE A 50 -1.01 -9.13 4.79
N LYS A 51 -0.93 -10.35 5.35
CA LYS A 51 -0.31 -10.59 6.67
C LYS A 51 1.21 -10.59 6.63
N ASP A 52 1.81 -11.16 5.58
CA ASP A 52 3.26 -11.22 5.41
C ASP A 52 3.69 -10.82 3.97
N PRO A 53 4.34 -9.65 3.79
CA PRO A 53 4.57 -8.61 4.80
C PRO A 53 3.27 -7.91 5.21
N LYS A 54 3.16 -7.51 6.49
CA LYS A 54 1.98 -6.83 7.05
C LYS A 54 1.74 -5.50 6.33
N THR A 55 0.78 -5.48 5.42
CA THR A 55 0.50 -4.32 4.55
C THR A 55 -0.98 -4.22 4.26
N THR A 56 -1.44 -2.99 3.98
CA THR A 56 -2.84 -2.70 3.67
C THR A 56 -2.91 -1.90 2.37
N ALA A 57 -3.81 -2.31 1.47
CA ALA A 57 -4.19 -1.56 0.29
C ALA A 57 -5.60 -1.01 0.44
N LEU A 58 -5.78 0.25 0.04
CA LEU A 58 -7.07 0.88 -0.20
C LEU A 58 -7.29 0.88 -1.72
N ILE A 59 -8.38 0.26 -2.16
CA ILE A 59 -8.69 0.03 -3.57
C ILE A 59 -9.90 0.87 -3.94
N PHE A 60 -9.70 1.84 -4.82
CA PHE A 60 -10.74 2.74 -5.30
C PHE A 60 -11.33 2.23 -6.61
N SER A 61 -12.59 2.57 -6.88
CA SER A 61 -13.31 2.16 -8.10
C SER A 61 -12.63 2.64 -9.38
N SER A 62 -11.85 3.73 -9.32
CA SER A 62 -11.07 4.27 -10.44
C SER A 62 -9.82 3.47 -10.81
N GLY A 63 -9.55 2.34 -10.13
CA GLY A 63 -8.32 1.58 -10.31
C GLY A 63 -7.12 2.12 -9.53
N LYS A 64 -7.27 3.24 -8.81
CA LYS A 64 -6.22 3.75 -7.91
C LYS A 64 -6.07 2.84 -6.69
N LEU A 65 -4.83 2.49 -6.38
CA LEU A 65 -4.43 1.81 -5.15
C LEU A 65 -3.62 2.75 -4.27
N VAL A 66 -3.90 2.73 -2.97
CA VAL A 66 -3.05 3.32 -1.93
C VAL A 66 -2.54 2.19 -1.03
N ILE A 67 -1.22 2.03 -0.93
CA ILE A 67 -0.57 0.96 -0.17
C ILE A 67 0.14 1.58 1.04
N THR A 68 -0.02 0.95 2.20
CA THR A 68 0.60 1.34 3.48
C THR A 68 1.16 0.13 4.24
N GLY A 69 2.10 0.38 5.16
CA GLY A 69 2.69 -0.62 6.06
C GLY A 69 4.04 -1.18 5.62
N ALA A 70 4.55 -0.78 4.45
CA ALA A 70 5.88 -1.16 4.01
C ALA A 70 6.97 -0.37 4.75
N LYS A 71 8.11 -1.00 5.01
CA LYS A 71 9.28 -0.39 5.71
C LYS A 71 10.44 -0.01 4.78
N SER A 72 10.28 -0.21 3.48
CA SER A 72 11.25 0.24 2.45
C SER A 72 10.52 0.47 1.14
N GLU A 73 11.08 1.30 0.27
CA GLU A 73 10.49 1.65 -1.02
C GLU A 73 10.34 0.41 -1.91
N GLU A 74 11.39 -0.41 -1.94
CA GLU A 74 11.44 -1.65 -2.72
C GLU A 74 10.34 -2.61 -2.25
N ARG A 75 10.19 -2.78 -0.93
CA ARG A 75 9.11 -3.60 -0.36
C ARG A 75 7.74 -3.03 -0.72
N SER A 76 7.56 -1.71 -0.68
CA SER A 76 6.30 -1.06 -1.06
C SER A 76 5.94 -1.38 -2.52
N LYS A 77 6.91 -1.32 -3.43
CA LYS A 77 6.72 -1.63 -4.86
C LYS A 77 6.39 -3.10 -5.09
N VAL A 78 7.06 -4.03 -4.40
CA VAL A 78 6.77 -5.47 -4.48
C VAL A 78 5.36 -5.76 -3.98
N VAL A 79 4.96 -5.17 -2.85
CA VAL A 79 3.61 -5.34 -2.29
C VAL A 79 2.54 -4.75 -3.20
N ALA A 80 2.76 -3.56 -3.77
CA ALA A 80 1.84 -2.96 -4.73
C ALA A 80 1.60 -3.90 -5.94
N ARG A 81 2.65 -4.55 -6.45
CA ARG A 81 2.51 -5.56 -7.52
C ARG A 81 1.75 -6.80 -7.07
N ARG A 82 1.92 -7.26 -5.83
CA ARG A 82 1.13 -8.36 -5.26
C ARG A 82 -0.36 -8.02 -5.24
N PHE A 83 -0.73 -6.81 -4.82
CA PHE A 83 -2.12 -6.36 -4.86
C PHE A 83 -2.65 -6.28 -6.29
N ALA A 84 -1.90 -5.71 -7.24
CA ALA A 84 -2.28 -5.69 -8.64
C ALA A 84 -2.55 -7.11 -9.19
N ARG A 85 -1.69 -8.08 -8.85
CA ARG A 85 -1.83 -9.48 -9.27
C ARG A 85 -3.05 -10.17 -8.65
N ILE A 86 -3.44 -9.81 -7.43
CA ILE A 86 -4.68 -10.31 -6.82
C ILE A 86 -5.90 -9.82 -7.62
N ILE A 87 -5.92 -8.53 -7.97
CA ILE A 87 -7.00 -7.94 -8.76
C ILE A 87 -7.06 -8.55 -10.17
N GLU A 88 -5.91 -8.79 -10.78
CA GLU A 88 -5.81 -9.51 -12.05
C GLU A 88 -6.42 -10.91 -11.98
N LYS A 89 -6.12 -11.67 -10.92
CA LYS A 89 -6.69 -13.02 -10.70
C LYS A 89 -8.20 -13.05 -10.48
N ILE A 90 -8.81 -11.93 -10.09
CA ILE A 90 -10.28 -11.81 -9.96
C ILE A 90 -10.95 -11.59 -11.35
N GLY A 91 -10.14 -11.28 -12.37
CA GLY A 91 -10.57 -11.15 -13.77
C GLY A 91 -10.55 -9.72 -14.31
N TYR A 92 -9.76 -8.82 -13.73
CA TYR A 92 -9.56 -7.46 -14.24
C TYR A 92 -8.28 -7.35 -15.06
N THR A 93 -8.33 -6.64 -16.18
CA THR A 93 -7.13 -6.32 -16.97
C THR A 93 -6.41 -5.14 -16.35
N VAL A 94 -5.41 -5.42 -15.52
CA VAL A 94 -4.66 -4.40 -14.79
C VAL A 94 -3.39 -3.96 -15.53
N ARG A 95 -3.02 -2.69 -15.43
CA ARG A 95 -1.72 -2.16 -15.85
C ARG A 95 -1.04 -1.49 -14.67
N PHE A 96 0.24 -1.76 -14.42
CA PHE A 96 0.95 -1.16 -13.29
C PHE A 96 1.54 0.20 -13.69
N LYS A 97 0.74 1.28 -13.58
CA LYS A 97 1.14 2.63 -13.98
C LYS A 97 1.32 3.57 -12.79
N GLU A 98 2.15 4.60 -12.96
CA GLU A 98 2.26 5.73 -12.02
C GLU A 98 2.55 5.31 -10.57
N PHE A 99 3.38 4.28 -10.37
CA PHE A 99 3.84 3.96 -9.02
C PHE A 99 4.63 5.12 -8.44
N LYS A 100 4.20 5.63 -7.29
CA LYS A 100 4.81 6.79 -6.64
C LYS A 100 4.78 6.63 -5.12
N ILE A 101 5.90 6.96 -4.48
CA ILE A 101 5.96 7.15 -3.02
C ILE A 101 5.31 8.50 -2.69
N GLN A 102 4.33 8.48 -1.80
CA GLN A 102 3.55 9.64 -1.38
C GLN A 102 4.02 10.20 -0.03
N ASN A 103 4.40 9.32 0.89
CA ASN A 103 4.86 9.72 2.21
C ASN A 103 5.80 8.65 2.81
N MET A 104 6.71 9.09 3.67
CA MET A 104 7.61 8.23 4.45
C MET A 104 7.63 8.72 5.90
N VAL A 105 7.47 7.79 6.84
CA VAL A 105 7.57 8.07 8.28
C VAL A 105 8.90 7.50 8.78
N GLY A 106 9.74 8.36 9.33
CA GLY A 106 11.01 8.00 9.95
C GLY A 106 10.99 8.25 11.46
N SER A 107 11.75 7.47 12.21
CA SER A 107 11.97 7.69 13.64
C SER A 107 13.44 7.49 13.99
N CYS A 108 13.97 8.29 14.90
CA CYS A 108 15.27 8.08 15.53
C CYS A 108 15.19 8.30 17.04
N ASP A 109 16.16 7.76 17.77
CA ASP A 109 16.34 7.98 19.20
C ASP A 109 17.69 8.68 19.41
N LEU A 110 17.67 9.82 20.08
CA LEU A 110 18.86 10.62 20.38
C LEU A 110 19.59 10.14 21.65
N LYS A 111 19.00 9.19 22.39
CA LYS A 111 19.57 8.54 23.58
C LYS A 111 19.92 9.50 24.74
N PHE A 112 19.16 10.59 24.88
CA PHE A 112 19.19 11.45 26.07
C PHE A 112 17.76 11.88 26.46
N PRO A 113 17.48 12.13 27.74
CA PRO A 113 16.15 12.55 28.21
C PRO A 113 15.76 13.93 27.67
N ALA A 114 14.45 14.17 27.58
CA ALA A 114 13.87 15.45 27.15
C ALA A 114 14.07 16.57 28.19
#